data_AF-A0AAU6E1L6-F1
#
_entry.id   AF-A0AAU6E1L6-F1
#
_cell.length_a   1.000
_cell.length_b   1.000
_cell.length_c   1.000
_cell.angle_alpha   90.00
_cell.angle_beta   90.00
_cell.angle_gamma   90.00
#
_symmetry.space_group_name_H-M   'P 1'
#
loop_
_entity.id
_entity.type
_entity.pdbx_description
1 polymer ?
#
loop_
_entity_poly.entity_id
_entity_poly.type
_entity_poly.pdbx_seq_one_letter_code
_entity_poly.pdbx_strand_id
1 'polypeptide(L)' 'MIDGEATVEEFRRRSGDVVPKPRNPARGDTDGDEAVILGIVVSVLHNF' A
#
# COMPACT_ATOMS: atom_id res chain seq x y z
N MET A 1 -1.80 -5.16 4.89
CA MET A 1 -0.86 -5.86 5.77
C MET A 1 0.01 -6.73 4.88
N ILE A 2 1.32 -6.57 5.00
CA ILE A 2 2.34 -7.28 4.23
C ILE A 2 3.35 -7.78 5.26
N ASP A 3 3.71 -9.06 5.23
CA ASP A 3 4.65 -9.67 6.18
C ASP A 3 4.34 -9.42 7.67
N GLY A 4 3.05 -9.33 8.02
CA GLY A 4 2.59 -9.04 9.38
C GLY A 4 2.65 -7.56 9.80
N GLU A 5 3.16 -6.67 8.94
CA GLU A 5 3.20 -5.23 9.16
C GLU A 5 2.00 -4.51 8.51
N ALA A 6 1.43 -3.55 9.22
CA ALA A 6 0.38 -2.67 8.69
C ALA A 6 1.03 -1.48 7.96
N THR A 7 0.81 -1.38 6.65
CA THR A 7 1.35 -0.33 5.78
C THR A 7 0.23 0.43 5.05
N VAL A 8 0.52 1.65 4.60
CA VAL A 8 -0.34 2.44 3.71
C VAL A 8 0.35 2.55 2.36
N GLU A 9 -0.30 2.00 1.33
CA GLU A 9 0.23 1.99 -0.04
C GLU A 9 -0.87 2.39 -1.04
N GLU A 10 -0.46 2.87 -2.22
CA GLU A 10 -1.41 3.17 -3.30
C GLU A 10 -1.95 1.86 -3.89
N PHE A 11 -3.25 1.61 -3.78
CA PHE A 11 -3.86 0.41 -4.36
C PHE A 11 -4.14 0.56 -5.86
N ARG A 12 -3.53 -0.28 -6.71
CA ARG A 12 -3.86 -0.40 -8.14
C ARG A 12 -4.07 -1.85 -8.50
N ARG A 13 -5.18 -2.16 -9.16
CA ARG A 13 -5.48 -3.49 -9.71
C ARG A 13 -5.33 -3.46 -11.23
N ARG A 14 -4.39 -4.23 -11.79
CA ARG A 14 -4.25 -4.46 -13.24
C ARG A 14 -4.44 -5.95 -13.50
N SER A 15 -5.50 -6.32 -14.22
CA SER A 15 -5.72 -7.68 -14.75
C SER A 15 -5.63 -8.85 -13.75
N GLY A 16 -5.75 -8.61 -12.44
CA GLY A 16 -5.61 -9.63 -11.40
C GLY A 16 -4.57 -9.26 -10.36
N ASP A 17 -3.51 -8.60 -10.80
CA ASP A 17 -2.34 -8.30 -9.99
C ASP A 17 -2.50 -6.94 -9.30
N VAL A 18 -2.18 -6.89 -8.01
CA VAL A 18 -2.17 -5.65 -7.24
C VAL A 18 -0.73 -5.17 -7.20
N VAL A 19 -0.45 -4.05 -7.87
CA VAL A 19 0.89 -3.43 -7.85
C VAL A 19 0.80 -2.14 -7.02
N PRO A 20 1.19 -2.17 -5.74
CA PRO A 20 1.34 -0.97 -4.96
C PRO A 20 2.45 -0.11 -5.56
N LYS A 21 2.12 1.13 -5.90
CA LYS A 21 3.11 2.09 -6.41
C LYS A 21 3.45 3.09 -5.30
N PRO A 22 4.70 3.14 -4.87
CA PRO A 22 5.10 4.11 -3.86
C PRO A 22 4.98 5.53 -4.44
N ARG A 23 4.29 6.44 -3.73
CA ARG A 23 4.35 7.90 -3.99
C ARG A 23 5.59 8.54 -3.35
N ASN A 24 6.65 7.75 -3.18
CA ASN A 24 7.95 8.13 -2.65
C ASN A 24 9.05 7.46 -3.49
N PRO A 25 9.89 8.22 -4.23
CA PRO A 25 10.93 7.67 -5.09
C PRO A 25 12.04 6.94 -4.33
N ALA A 26 12.09 7.05 -2.99
CA ALA A 26 13.04 6.34 -2.15
C ALA A 26 12.61 4.90 -1.81
N ARG A 27 11.39 4.47 -2.20
CA ARG A 27 10.90 3.10 -1.96
C ARG A 27 10.79 2.34 -3.27
N GLY A 28 11.24 1.08 -3.25
CA GLY A 28 11.00 0.13 -4.34
C GLY A 28 9.55 -0.35 -4.35
N ASP A 29 9.11 -0.90 -5.49
CA ASP A 29 7.83 -1.57 -5.60
C ASP A 29 7.77 -2.75 -4.60
N THR A 30 6.62 -2.94 -3.95
CA THR A 30 6.39 -4.04 -3.00
C THR A 30 5.46 -5.06 -3.66
N ASP A 31 5.77 -6.35 -3.57
CA ASP A 31 4.86 -7.42 -4.04
C ASP A 31 3.62 -7.47 -3.13
N GLY A 32 2.47 -7.19 -3.72
CA GLY A 32 1.21 -7.02 -3.01
C GLY A 32 0.27 -8.22 -3.15
N ASP A 33 0.67 -9.30 -3.83
CA ASP A 33 -0.26 -10.39 -4.17
C ASP A 33 -0.77 -11.16 -2.94
N GLU A 34 0.05 -11.26 -1.89
CA GLU A 34 -0.34 -11.84 -0.59
C GLU A 34 -0.85 -10.78 0.41
N ALA A 35 -0.98 -9.52 -0.01
CA ALA A 35 -1.37 -8.44 0.90
C ALA A 35 -2.85 -8.54 1.32
N VAL A 36 -3.10 -8.39 2.62
CA VAL A 36 -4.46 -8.26 3.14
C VAL A 36 -4.87 -6.78 3.18
N ILE A 37 -5.96 -6.42 2.51
CA ILE A 37 -6.54 -5.07 2.58
C ILE A 37 -7.28 -4.91 3.90
N LEU A 38 -6.83 -3.96 4.72
CA LEU A 38 -7.44 -3.65 6.03
C LEU A 38 -8.52 -2.56 5.94
N GLY A 39 -8.52 -1.72 4.90
CA GLY A 39 -9.47 -0.63 4.73
C GLY A 39 -9.02 0.42 3.71
N ILE A 40 -9.76 1.53 3.66
CA ILE A 40 -9.46 2.71 2.83
C ILE A 40 -9.04 3.86 3.74
N VAL A 41 -7.96 4.55 3.39
CA VAL A 41 -7.54 5.77 4.10
C VAL A 41 -8.50 6.90 3.78
N VAL A 42 -9.13 7.47 4.82
CA VAL A 42 -10.12 8.56 4.68
C VAL A 42 -9.60 9.92 5.14
N SER A 43 -8.58 9.95 6.00
CA SER A 43 -7.94 11.16 6.48
C SER A 43 -6.52 10.87 6.97
N VAL A 44 -5.69 11.91 7.02
CA VAL A 44 -4.35 11.86 7.61
C VAL A 44 -4.29 12.94 8.69
N LEU A 45 -3.90 12.57 9.90
CA LEU A 45 -3.57 13.51 10.97
C LEU A 45 -2.05 13.67 10.99
N HIS A 46 -1.59 14.91 10.96
CA HIS A 46 -0.18 15.24 11.05
C HIS A 46 0.02 16.25 12.18
N ASN A 47 0.83 15.88 13.17
CA ASN A 47 1.26 16.78 14.24
C ASN A 47 2.64 17.33 13.86
N PHE A 48 2.79 18.66 13.86
CA PHE A 48 4.05 19.36 13.61
C PHE A 48 4.91 19.42 14.88
#